data_AF-A0A448MIQ9-F1
#
_entry.id   AF-A0A448MIQ9-F1
#
_cell.length_a   1.000
_cell.length_b   1.000
_cell.length_c   1.000
_cell.angle_alpha   90.00
_cell.angle_beta   90.00
_cell.angle_gamma   90.00
#
_symmetry.space_group_name_H-M   'P 1'
#
loop_
_entity.id
_entity.type
_entity.pdbx_description
1 polymer ?
#
loop_
_entity_poly.entity_id
_entity_poly.type
_entity_poly.pdbx_seq_one_letter_code
_entity_poly.pdbx_strand_id
1 'polypeptide(L)'
;MHDLYVSRNVKQLQKDLFRKATLPEYAMNPHNANVELIRNNVELISLTDIVGRIAAEGALPYPPGVLCVVPGERWSTTAQQYFLALEEGINTLPGFAPEIQGVYLQKDPDGRTRAYGYVLNEH
;
A
#
# COMPACT_ATOMS: atom_id res chain seq x y z
N MET A 1 -9.34 -19.94 2.42
CA MET A 1 -9.67 -18.50 2.52
C MET A 1 -9.67 -18.02 3.97
N HIS A 2 -10.53 -18.55 4.86
CA HIS A 2 -10.58 -18.13 6.27
C HIS A 2 -9.20 -18.16 6.97
N ASP A 3 -8.47 -19.27 6.85
CA ASP A 3 -7.17 -19.45 7.52
C ASP A 3 -6.10 -18.47 7.04
N LEU A 4 -6.18 -17.99 5.79
CA LEU A 4 -5.26 -16.97 5.27
C LEU A 4 -5.47 -15.63 5.98
N TYR A 5 -6.72 -15.20 6.11
CA TYR A 5 -7.08 -13.96 6.79
C TYR A 5 -6.77 -14.02 8.29
N VAL A 6 -6.93 -15.20 8.91
CA VAL A 6 -6.57 -15.43 10.31
C VAL A 6 -5.05 -15.41 10.50
N SER A 7 -4.29 -16.16 9.70
CA SER A 7 -2.83 -16.25 9.83
C SER A 7 -2.10 -14.91 9.61
N ARG A 8 -2.67 -14.02 8.81
CA ARG A 8 -2.14 -12.66 8.55
C ARG A 8 -2.72 -11.59 9.47
N ASN A 9 -3.56 -11.96 10.46
CA ASN A 9 -4.20 -11.02 11.39
C ASN A 9 -4.90 -9.83 10.70
N VAL A 10 -5.51 -10.06 9.54
CA VAL A 10 -6.04 -8.99 8.66
C VAL A 10 -7.05 -8.10 9.39
N LYS A 11 -7.89 -8.68 10.24
CA LYS A 11 -8.85 -7.94 11.08
C LYS A 11 -8.17 -6.94 12.02
N GLN A 12 -7.01 -7.31 12.58
CA GLN A 12 -6.28 -6.45 13.49
C GLN A 12 -5.57 -5.34 12.70
N LEU A 13 -4.92 -5.69 11.58
CA LEU A 13 -4.32 -4.72 10.67
C LEU A 13 -5.35 -3.67 10.21
N GLN A 14 -6.55 -4.08 9.79
CA GLN A 14 -7.63 -3.15 9.41
C GLN A 14 -8.00 -2.15 10.51
N LYS A 15 -8.01 -2.60 11.78
CA LYS A 15 -8.27 -1.68 12.90
C LYS A 15 -7.12 -0.71 13.09
N ASP A 16 -5.90 -1.19 12.98
CA ASP A 16 -4.70 -0.40 13.21
C ASP A 16 -4.47 0.63 12.08
N LEU A 17 -4.93 0.38 10.85
CA LEU A 17 -4.89 1.39 9.77
C LEU A 17 -5.55 2.72 10.13
N PHE A 18 -6.55 2.70 11.02
CA PHE A 18 -7.34 3.90 11.38
C PHE A 18 -7.21 4.27 12.86
N ARG A 19 -6.20 3.77 13.56
CA ARG A 19 -5.88 4.17 14.94
C ARG A 19 -4.79 5.22 14.94
N LYS A 20 -4.99 6.27 15.74
CA LYS A 20 -4.02 7.38 15.90
C LYS A 20 -2.58 6.91 16.18
N ALA A 21 -2.41 5.81 16.91
CA ALA A 21 -1.08 5.28 17.27
C ALA A 21 -0.29 4.69 16.08
N THR A 22 -0.97 4.35 14.98
CA THR A 22 -0.43 3.62 13.84
C THR A 22 -0.77 4.28 12.51
N LEU A 23 -1.30 5.51 12.55
CA LEU A 23 -1.47 6.34 11.36
C LEU A 23 -0.10 6.57 10.69
N PRO A 24 -0.06 6.62 9.36
CA PRO A 24 1.09 7.11 8.62
C PRO A 24 1.60 8.45 9.14
N GLU A 25 2.92 8.65 9.06
CA GLU A 25 3.52 9.94 9.38
C GLU A 25 3.23 10.95 8.26
N TYR A 26 2.71 12.11 8.62
CA TYR A 26 2.51 13.21 7.69
C TYR A 26 3.87 13.89 7.39
N ALA A 27 4.45 13.64 6.22
CA ALA A 27 5.71 14.25 5.82
C ALA A 27 5.50 15.56 5.05
N MET A 28 4.47 15.63 4.21
CA MET A 28 4.10 16.85 3.49
C MET A 28 2.63 16.89 3.11
N ASN A 29 2.19 18.07 2.66
CA ASN A 29 0.81 18.22 2.21
C ASN A 29 0.56 17.44 0.90
N PRO A 30 -0.68 16.94 0.68
CA PRO A 30 -1.01 16.18 -0.52
C PRO A 30 -0.88 16.97 -1.82
N HIS A 31 -1.05 18.30 -1.76
CA HIS A 31 -0.91 19.17 -2.94
C HIS A 31 0.53 19.16 -3.46
N ASN A 32 1.51 19.27 -2.58
CA ASN A 32 2.94 19.24 -2.90
C ASN A 32 3.33 17.85 -3.42
N ALA A 33 2.86 16.78 -2.77
CA ALA A 33 3.08 15.42 -3.26
C ALA A 33 2.54 15.24 -4.70
N ASN A 34 1.35 15.79 -4.96
CA ASN A 34 0.77 15.78 -6.31
C ASN A 34 1.57 16.64 -7.32
N VAL A 35 2.11 17.78 -6.91
CA VAL A 35 3.01 18.59 -7.76
C VAL A 35 4.26 17.79 -8.14
N GLU A 36 4.87 17.07 -7.19
CA GLU A 36 6.04 16.23 -7.44
C GLU A 36 5.70 15.02 -8.35
N LEU A 37 4.52 14.41 -8.17
CA LEU A 37 4.00 13.39 -9.09
C LEU A 37 3.86 13.93 -10.52
N ILE A 38 3.25 15.10 -10.70
CA ILE A 38 3.09 15.75 -12.03
C ILE A 38 4.45 16.07 -12.65
N ARG A 39 5.46 16.42 -11.84
CA ARG A 39 6.83 16.67 -12.28
C ARG A 39 7.62 15.40 -12.60
N ASN A 40 7.03 14.23 -12.40
CA ASN A 40 7.68 12.93 -12.55
C ASN A 40 8.86 12.74 -11.58
N ASN A 41 8.82 13.40 -10.41
CA ASN A 41 9.80 13.26 -9.33
C ASN A 41 9.43 12.07 -8.42
N VAL A 42 9.18 10.94 -9.05
CA VAL A 42 8.70 9.73 -8.40
C VAL A 42 9.44 8.51 -8.91
N GLU A 43 9.43 7.47 -8.12
CA GLU A 43 9.85 6.14 -8.52
C GLU A 43 8.82 5.09 -8.10
N LEU A 44 8.75 4.01 -8.86
CA LEU A 44 7.88 2.88 -8.57
C LEU A 44 8.69 1.81 -7.84
N ILE A 45 8.34 1.54 -6.58
CA ILE A 45 9.07 0.56 -5.76
C ILE A 45 8.14 -0.55 -5.25
N SER A 46 8.73 -1.70 -4.92
CA SER A 46 7.98 -2.82 -4.34
C SER A 46 7.42 -2.43 -2.97
N LEU A 47 6.20 -2.89 -2.68
CA LEU A 47 5.61 -2.78 -1.35
C LEU A 47 6.46 -3.45 -0.27
N THR A 48 7.35 -4.39 -0.60
CA THR A 48 8.28 -4.99 0.37
C THR A 48 9.27 -3.97 0.97
N ASP A 49 9.64 -2.94 0.19
CA ASP A 49 10.67 -1.95 0.55
C ASP A 49 10.09 -0.53 0.76
N ILE A 50 8.76 -0.39 0.79
CA ILE A 50 8.09 0.91 0.72
C ILE A 50 8.06 1.67 2.05
N VAL A 51 8.26 1.00 3.18
CA VAL A 51 8.06 1.61 4.51
C VAL A 51 8.97 2.81 4.71
N GLY A 52 8.40 3.90 5.22
CA GLY A 52 9.10 5.16 5.44
C GLY A 52 9.20 6.05 4.19
N ARG A 53 8.95 5.52 2.99
CA ARG A 53 8.94 6.31 1.74
C ARG A 53 7.67 7.15 1.65
N ILE A 54 7.78 8.36 1.08
CA ILE A 54 6.66 9.29 0.94
C ILE A 54 5.79 8.86 -0.24
N ALA A 55 4.53 8.55 0.01
CA ALA A 55 3.58 8.16 -1.02
C ALA A 55 3.32 9.32 -2.00
N ALA A 56 3.45 9.05 -3.30
CA ALA A 56 3.08 10.00 -4.33
C ALA A 56 1.57 9.96 -4.62
N GLU A 57 0.95 8.80 -4.40
CA GLU A 57 -0.46 8.54 -4.63
C GLU A 57 -1.15 8.00 -3.38
N GLY A 58 -2.49 8.03 -3.39
CA GLY A 58 -3.28 7.50 -2.31
C GLY A 58 -3.49 5.99 -2.44
N ALA A 59 -3.16 5.23 -1.40
CA ALA A 59 -3.34 3.78 -1.39
C ALA A 59 -4.72 3.41 -0.84
N LEU A 60 -5.57 2.82 -1.68
CA LEU A 60 -6.97 2.50 -1.36
C LEU A 60 -7.24 1.00 -1.59
N PRO A 61 -7.38 0.20 -0.53
CA PRO A 61 -7.74 -1.21 -0.63
C PRO A 61 -9.24 -1.46 -0.40
N TYR A 62 -9.79 -2.50 -1.03
CA TYR A 62 -11.12 -3.02 -0.75
C TYR A 62 -11.08 -4.43 -0.15
N PRO A 63 -11.59 -4.63 1.07
CA PRO A 63 -12.08 -3.62 2.03
C PRO A 63 -10.95 -2.78 2.65
N PRO A 64 -11.23 -1.65 3.34
CA PRO A 64 -12.55 -1.05 3.60
C PRO A 64 -13.08 -0.13 2.50
N GLY A 65 -12.30 0.20 1.47
CA GLY A 65 -12.70 1.14 0.43
C GLY A 65 -12.48 2.61 0.77
N VAL A 66 -11.52 2.90 1.66
CA VAL A 66 -11.07 4.25 2.01
C VAL A 66 -9.54 4.29 1.99
N LEU A 67 -8.97 5.50 1.84
CA LEU A 67 -7.52 5.68 1.82
C LEU A 67 -6.88 5.22 3.12
N CYS A 68 -5.87 4.37 2.99
CA CYS A 68 -5.04 3.88 4.09
C CYS A 68 -3.68 4.59 4.16
N VAL A 69 -3.26 5.17 3.04
CA VAL A 69 -2.12 6.09 2.93
C VAL A 69 -2.55 7.20 1.98
N VAL A 70 -2.34 8.45 2.37
CA VAL A 70 -2.66 9.64 1.59
C VAL A 70 -1.37 10.17 0.92
N PRO A 71 -1.43 10.79 -0.28
CA PRO A 71 -0.25 11.44 -0.86
C PRO A 71 0.42 12.39 0.12
N GLY A 72 1.75 12.29 0.24
CA GLY A 72 2.55 13.08 1.19
C GLY A 72 2.73 12.44 2.57
N GLU A 73 2.06 11.32 2.86
CA GLU A 73 2.34 10.51 4.04
C GLU A 73 3.47 9.51 3.78
N ARG A 74 4.20 9.14 4.84
CA ARG A 74 5.16 8.03 4.78
C ARG A 74 4.43 6.71 4.99
N TRP A 75 4.68 5.74 4.12
CA TRP A 75 4.12 4.40 4.27
C TRP A 75 4.45 3.81 5.65
N SER A 76 3.40 3.50 6.43
CA SER A 76 3.56 2.87 7.73
C SER A 76 3.73 1.36 7.59
N THR A 77 4.35 0.73 8.58
CA THR A 77 4.46 -0.73 8.66
C THR A 77 3.09 -1.40 8.64
N THR A 78 2.07 -0.79 9.29
CA THR A 78 0.70 -1.32 9.31
C THR A 78 0.07 -1.29 7.92
N ALA A 79 0.21 -0.18 7.19
CA ALA A 79 -0.26 -0.08 5.82
C ALA A 79 0.42 -1.11 4.93
N GLN A 80 1.75 -1.18 4.97
CA GLN A 80 2.52 -2.15 4.21
C GLN A 80 2.05 -3.59 4.47
N GLN A 81 1.99 -4.01 5.74
CA GLN A 81 1.63 -5.38 6.11
C GLN A 81 0.21 -5.74 5.64
N TYR A 82 -0.72 -4.78 5.67
CA TYR A 82 -2.06 -4.99 5.16
C TYR A 82 -2.06 -5.25 3.65
N PHE A 83 -1.38 -4.41 2.86
CA PHE A 83 -1.33 -4.57 1.41
C PHE A 83 -0.56 -5.83 0.98
N LEU A 84 0.51 -6.21 1.69
CA LEU A 84 1.21 -7.49 1.46
C LEU A 84 0.32 -8.70 1.79
N ALA A 85 -0.58 -8.61 2.77
CA ALA A 85 -1.57 -9.66 3.01
C ALA A 85 -2.58 -9.79 1.87
N LEU A 86 -2.97 -8.67 1.24
CA LEU A 86 -3.83 -8.68 0.06
C LEU A 86 -3.11 -9.25 -1.16
N GLU A 87 -1.83 -8.88 -1.37
CA GLU A 87 -0.96 -9.46 -2.41
C GLU A 87 -0.86 -10.99 -2.27
N GLU A 88 -0.64 -11.49 -1.05
CA GLU A 88 -0.60 -12.94 -0.81
C GLU A 88 -1.96 -13.59 -1.10
N GLY A 89 -3.07 -12.91 -0.78
CA GLY A 89 -4.42 -13.34 -1.16
C GLY A 89 -4.59 -13.50 -2.67
N ILE A 90 -4.08 -12.55 -3.46
CA ILE A 90 -4.13 -12.61 -4.92
C ILE A 90 -3.36 -13.82 -5.46
N ASN A 91 -2.18 -14.10 -4.90
CA ASN A 91 -1.34 -15.22 -5.34
C ASN A 91 -1.89 -16.60 -4.94
N THR A 92 -2.56 -16.69 -3.79
CA THR A 92 -3.01 -17.98 -3.22
C THR A 92 -4.45 -18.32 -3.55
N LEU A 93 -5.29 -17.33 -3.87
CA LEU A 93 -6.73 -17.50 -4.09
C LEU A 93 -7.15 -16.89 -5.44
N PRO A 94 -6.77 -17.51 -6.57
CA PRO A 94 -7.20 -17.04 -7.89
C PRO A 94 -8.73 -17.00 -7.98
N GLY A 95 -9.27 -15.88 -8.46
CA GLY A 95 -10.72 -15.61 -8.52
C GLY A 95 -11.29 -14.85 -7.32
N PHE A 96 -10.49 -14.59 -6.28
CA PHE A 96 -10.89 -13.81 -5.10
C PHE A 96 -9.95 -12.63 -4.83
N ALA A 97 -9.38 -12.05 -5.89
CA ALA A 97 -8.48 -10.91 -5.79
C ALA A 97 -9.23 -9.68 -5.25
N PRO A 98 -8.80 -9.09 -4.12
CA PRO A 98 -9.31 -7.81 -3.66
C PRO A 98 -8.97 -6.71 -4.67
N GLU A 99 -9.85 -5.71 -4.76
CA GLU A 99 -9.57 -4.52 -5.56
C GLU A 99 -8.63 -3.58 -4.77
N ILE A 100 -7.59 -3.08 -5.45
CA ILE A 100 -6.59 -2.18 -4.87
C ILE A 100 -6.34 -1.04 -5.86
N GLN A 101 -6.41 0.20 -5.40
CA GLN A 101 -6.15 1.40 -6.17
C GLN A 101 -4.97 2.18 -5.57
N GLY A 102 -4.23 2.92 -6.43
CA GLY A 102 -2.98 3.58 -6.06
C GLY A 102 -1.81 2.62 -5.78
N VAL A 103 -1.98 1.35 -6.14
CA VAL A 103 -0.98 0.29 -6.08
C VAL A 103 -1.06 -0.52 -7.36
N TYR A 104 0.08 -0.89 -7.91
CA TYR A 104 0.22 -1.53 -9.20
C TYR A 104 0.65 -2.97 -9.00
N LEU A 105 -0.18 -3.89 -9.46
CA LEU A 105 0.12 -5.32 -9.44
C LEU A 105 0.87 -5.70 -10.71
N GLN A 106 2.07 -6.23 -10.58
CA GLN A 106 2.87 -6.73 -11.70
C GLN A 106 3.17 -8.20 -11.51
N LYS A 107 3.17 -8.97 -12.60
CA LYS A 107 3.55 -10.38 -12.55
C LYS A 107 5.05 -10.49 -12.83
N ASP A 108 5.79 -10.94 -11.83
CA ASP A 108 7.22 -11.13 -11.92
C ASP A 108 7.56 -12.39 -12.76
N PRO A 109 8.82 -12.53 -13.23
CA PRO A 109 9.25 -13.69 -14.01
C PRO A 109 9.13 -15.04 -13.27
N ASP A 110 9.09 -15.02 -11.93
CA ASP A 110 8.87 -16.19 -11.07
C ASP A 110 7.39 -16.66 -11.05
N GLY A 111 6.51 -15.91 -11.73
CA GLY A 111 5.08 -16.19 -11.82
C GLY A 111 4.25 -15.61 -10.67
N ARG A 112 4.87 -14.98 -9.66
CA ARG A 112 4.16 -14.32 -8.56
C ARG A 112 3.73 -12.91 -8.99
N THR A 113 2.56 -12.51 -8.53
CA THR A 113 2.10 -11.13 -8.59
C THR A 113 2.67 -10.36 -7.40
N ARG A 114 3.41 -9.28 -7.66
CA ARG A 114 3.93 -8.37 -6.63
C ARG A 114 3.29 -7.00 -6.77
N ALA A 115 3.12 -6.34 -5.63
CA ALA A 115 2.46 -5.05 -5.55
C ALA A 115 3.51 -3.93 -5.42
N TYR A 116 3.30 -2.83 -6.14
CA TYR A 116 4.22 -1.70 -6.26
C TYR A 116 3.47 -0.39 -6.01
N GLY A 117 4.14 0.63 -5.48
CA GLY A 117 3.56 1.96 -5.26
C GLY A 117 4.51 3.06 -5.71
N TYR A 118 3.94 4.16 -6.23
CA TYR A 118 4.74 5.35 -6.53
C TYR A 118 5.07 6.09 -5.24
N VAL A 119 6.36 6.40 -5.09
CA VAL A 119 6.89 7.19 -3.98
C VAL A 119 7.69 8.36 -4.51
N LEU A 120 7.80 9.42 -3.72
CA LEU A 120 8.64 10.56 -4.09
C LEU A 120 10.13 10.16 -4.06
N ASN A 121 10.90 10.70 -5.00
CA ASN A 121 12.35 10.58 -5.00
C ASN A 121 12.93 11.30 -3.78
N GLU A 122 13.87 10.67 -3.09
CA GLU A 122 14.66 11.34 -2.04
C GLU A 122 15.83 12.06 -2.72
N HIS A 123 15.89 13.39 -2.58
CA HIS A 123 16.97 14.24 -3.09
C HIS A 123 18.04 14.48 -2.03
#